data_AF-A0A955IQV1-F1
#
_entry.id   AF-A0A955IQV1-F1
#
_cell.length_a   1.000
_cell.length_b   1.000
_cell.length_c   1.000
_cell.angle_alpha   90.00
_cell.angle_beta   90.00
_cell.angle_gamma   90.00
#
_symmetry.space_group_name_H-M   'P 1'
#
loop_
_entity.id
_entity.type
_entity.pdbx_description
1 polymer ?
#
loop_
_entity_poly.entity_id
_entity_poly.type
_entity_poly.pdbx_seq_one_letter_code
_entity_poly.pdbx_strand_id
1 'polypeptide(L)'
;MRWNDSRIATGLVIVTLFTMMTMAPRVGAASESAAYDAAVRTLREAITPRGNGEHLARLHALRHLHDPSLAPFFEHLLSHPDWAVQTHAALGLAAIRDIPIIDLDQLRACEPDAQGATLITTLDQHEFDSAQLREVLTWPTLPDVARLRILIDLRTRGETVSRNDALALASHPDLEIAGPAAALATACGDPTALAEFDERLSTLSPPLRDAQRRLVLVFVRENAWTEARDWVKTCLDRKDASAE
;
A
#
# COMPACT_ATOMS: atom_id res chain seq x y z
N MET A 1 81.15 63.79 33.50
CA MET A 1 81.32 65.09 32.84
C MET A 1 80.51 65.06 31.54
N ARG A 2 79.37 65.80 31.50
CA ARG A 2 78.77 66.50 30.33
C ARG A 2 78.63 65.71 28.99
N TRP A 3 77.49 65.51 28.32
CA TRP A 3 76.21 66.24 28.04
C TRP A 3 75.12 65.19 27.73
N ASN A 4 73.84 65.32 28.06
CA ASN A 4 72.78 66.25 27.63
C ASN A 4 72.30 66.12 26.15
N ASP A 5 70.97 66.14 26.04
CA ASP A 5 70.08 66.33 24.89
C ASP A 5 69.59 65.07 24.14
N SER A 6 68.38 64.55 24.40
CA SER A 6 67.02 65.12 24.27
C SER A 6 66.48 65.11 22.84
N ARG A 7 65.42 64.30 22.66
CA ARG A 7 64.26 64.45 21.74
C ARG A 7 64.43 64.06 20.27
N ILE A 8 63.56 63.14 19.84
CA ILE A 8 62.62 63.16 18.69
C ILE A 8 61.74 61.91 18.88
N ALA A 9 60.52 62.05 19.42
CA ALA A 9 59.25 62.11 18.67
C ALA A 9 59.02 60.85 17.80
N THR A 10 58.27 59.87 18.30
CA THR A 10 56.84 59.63 17.94
C THR A 10 56.63 59.45 16.44
N GLY A 11 56.61 58.20 15.97
CA GLY A 11 56.38 57.84 14.58
C GLY A 11 56.06 56.35 14.39
N LEU A 12 54.78 56.03 14.57
CA LEU A 12 53.98 54.96 13.96
C LEU A 12 54.67 54.05 12.91
N VAL A 13 54.78 52.74 13.15
CA VAL A 13 54.64 51.71 12.09
C VAL A 13 53.93 50.47 12.66
N ILE A 14 52.61 50.48 12.51
CA ILE A 14 51.74 49.32 12.38
C ILE A 14 52.13 48.62 11.07
N VAL A 15 52.75 47.44 11.07
CA VAL A 15 52.65 46.38 10.03
C VAL A 15 53.43 45.16 10.53
N THR A 16 52.78 44.21 11.22
CA THR A 16 53.24 42.80 11.24
C THR A 16 52.14 41.86 11.74
N LEU A 17 50.96 41.87 11.12
CA LEU A 17 49.93 40.87 11.43
C LEU A 17 48.92 40.69 10.30
N PHE A 18 49.39 40.33 9.09
CA PHE A 18 48.46 39.98 8.01
C PHE A 18 49.11 39.11 6.91
N THR A 19 49.40 37.85 7.23
CA THR A 19 49.60 36.81 6.18
C THR A 19 49.40 35.40 6.73
N MET A 20 48.31 35.17 7.47
CA MET A 20 47.64 33.86 7.38
C MET A 20 46.56 34.00 6.32
N MET A 21 47.00 33.85 5.07
CA MET A 21 46.16 33.66 3.90
C MET A 21 45.41 32.33 4.11
N THR A 22 44.23 32.44 4.69
CA THR A 22 43.23 31.38 4.79
C THR A 22 42.89 30.91 3.38
N MET A 23 43.53 29.84 2.91
CA MET A 23 42.96 28.94 1.91
C MET A 23 41.77 28.24 2.57
N ALA A 24 40.67 28.96 2.72
CA ALA A 24 39.39 28.31 2.93
C ALA A 24 39.14 27.46 1.68
N PRO A 25 38.92 26.14 1.79
CA PRO A 25 38.44 25.37 0.66
C PRO A 25 37.13 26.02 0.23
N ARG A 26 37.11 26.59 -0.97
CA ARG A 26 35.86 26.87 -1.67
C ARG A 26 35.25 25.51 -1.97
N VAL A 27 34.51 24.98 -1.00
CA VAL A 27 33.45 24.02 -1.30
C VAL A 27 32.53 24.80 -2.22
N GLY A 28 32.67 24.59 -3.53
CA GLY A 28 31.77 25.16 -4.50
C GLY A 28 30.38 24.74 -4.09
N ALA A 29 29.53 25.70 -3.74
CA ALA A 29 28.12 25.44 -3.57
C ALA A 29 27.66 24.82 -4.90
N ALA A 30 27.37 23.53 -4.88
CA ALA A 30 26.72 22.89 -6.01
C ALA A 30 25.49 23.74 -6.31
N SER A 31 25.27 24.10 -7.57
CA SER A 31 24.01 24.73 -7.94
C SER A 31 22.88 23.81 -7.46
N GLU A 32 21.76 24.38 -7.05
CA GLU A 32 20.61 23.63 -6.57
C GLU A 32 20.20 22.52 -7.57
N SER A 33 20.33 22.80 -8.87
CA SER A 33 20.20 21.83 -9.96
C SER A 33 21.20 20.67 -9.88
N ALA A 34 22.49 20.93 -9.65
CA ALA A 34 23.50 19.87 -9.56
C ALA A 34 23.34 19.00 -8.30
N ALA A 35 22.87 19.59 -7.19
CA ALA A 35 22.53 18.84 -5.98
C ALA A 35 21.29 17.95 -6.20
N TYR A 36 20.26 18.48 -6.88
CA TYR A 36 19.07 17.72 -7.26
C TYR A 36 19.41 16.55 -8.21
N ASP A 37 20.19 16.81 -9.26
CA ASP A 37 20.61 15.77 -10.22
C ASP A 37 21.44 14.67 -9.54
N ALA A 38 22.31 15.07 -8.59
CA ALA A 38 23.07 14.12 -7.79
C ALA A 38 22.16 13.28 -6.87
N ALA A 39 21.17 13.90 -6.22
CA ALA A 39 20.20 13.21 -5.39
C ALA A 39 19.36 12.21 -6.20
N VAL A 40 18.83 12.62 -7.35
CA VAL A 40 18.07 11.75 -8.27
C VAL A 40 18.93 10.57 -8.75
N ARG A 41 20.19 10.81 -9.10
CA ARG A 41 21.12 9.75 -9.50
C ARG A 41 21.37 8.77 -8.35
N THR A 42 21.67 9.26 -7.15
CA THR A 42 21.88 8.41 -5.97
C THR A 42 20.61 7.61 -5.64
N LEU A 43 19.44 8.22 -5.78
CA LEU A 43 18.17 7.53 -5.59
C LEU A 43 17.99 6.40 -6.60
N ARG A 44 18.25 6.66 -7.89
CA ARG A 44 18.21 5.67 -8.97
C ARG A 44 19.19 4.51 -8.75
N GLU A 45 20.41 4.80 -8.30
CA GLU A 45 21.40 3.78 -7.94
C GLU A 45 20.93 2.94 -6.74
N ALA A 46 20.30 3.57 -5.76
CA ALA A 46 19.78 2.89 -4.57
C ALA A 46 18.58 1.96 -4.89
N ILE A 47 17.78 2.29 -5.90
CA ILE A 47 16.62 1.49 -6.31
C ILE A 47 16.91 0.54 -7.49
N THR A 48 18.17 0.44 -7.93
CA THR A 48 18.55 -0.53 -8.96
C THR A 48 18.28 -1.96 -8.47
N PRO A 49 17.60 -2.82 -9.26
CA PRO A 49 17.29 -4.18 -8.86
C PRO A 49 18.51 -4.94 -8.36
N ARG A 50 18.39 -5.48 -7.14
CA ARG A 50 19.37 -6.38 -6.53
C ARG A 50 18.68 -7.69 -6.20
N GLY A 51 19.36 -8.81 -6.39
CA GLY A 51 18.80 -10.15 -6.16
C GLY A 51 18.35 -10.43 -4.72
N ASN A 52 18.64 -9.55 -3.77
CA ASN A 52 18.21 -9.64 -2.38
C ASN A 52 16.97 -8.78 -2.04
N GLY A 53 16.36 -8.09 -3.00
CA GLY A 53 15.14 -7.31 -2.79
C GLY A 53 15.32 -5.97 -2.05
N GLU A 54 16.54 -5.55 -1.71
CA GLU A 54 16.81 -4.29 -0.99
C GLU A 54 16.19 -3.06 -1.67
N HIS A 55 16.16 -3.05 -2.99
CA HIS A 55 15.59 -1.97 -3.78
C HIS A 55 14.09 -1.78 -3.52
N LEU A 56 13.33 -2.87 -3.33
CA LEU A 56 11.91 -2.80 -2.99
C LEU A 56 11.70 -2.26 -1.57
N ALA A 57 12.54 -2.65 -0.62
CA ALA A 57 12.49 -2.09 0.74
C ALA A 57 12.79 -0.58 0.76
N ARG A 58 13.71 -0.11 -0.09
CA ARG A 58 13.98 1.32 -0.27
C ARG A 58 12.81 2.06 -0.92
N LEU A 59 12.20 1.50 -1.96
CA LEU A 59 11.00 2.06 -2.59
C LEU A 59 9.84 2.14 -1.59
N HIS A 60 9.66 1.10 -0.77
CA HIS A 60 8.70 1.10 0.32
C HIS A 60 8.96 2.23 1.33
N ALA A 61 10.22 2.43 1.74
CA ALA A 61 10.59 3.52 2.65
C ALA A 61 10.34 4.91 2.04
N LEU A 62 10.64 5.09 0.75
CA LEU A 62 10.40 6.36 0.04
C LEU A 62 8.93 6.73 -0.01
N ARG A 63 8.04 5.74 -0.23
CA ARG A 63 6.58 5.97 -0.19
C ARG A 63 6.11 6.54 1.16
N HIS A 64 6.73 6.12 2.27
CA HIS A 64 6.36 6.55 3.61
C HIS A 64 6.87 7.96 3.97
N LEU A 65 7.65 8.60 3.10
CA LEU A 65 8.05 10.00 3.30
C LEU A 65 6.90 10.97 2.99
N HIS A 66 5.92 10.54 2.19
CA HIS A 66 4.81 11.38 1.72
C HIS A 66 5.28 12.71 1.10
N ASP A 67 6.47 12.72 0.49
CA ASP A 67 7.09 13.92 -0.07
C ASP A 67 6.60 14.15 -1.51
N PRO A 68 5.82 15.22 -1.78
CA PRO A 68 5.31 15.50 -3.12
C PRO A 68 6.41 15.74 -4.15
N SER A 69 7.62 16.10 -3.74
CA SER A 69 8.76 16.26 -4.66
C SER A 69 9.22 14.94 -5.29
N LEU A 70 8.78 13.80 -4.74
CA LEU A 70 9.04 12.47 -5.30
C LEU A 70 8.07 12.07 -6.42
N ALA A 71 7.04 12.86 -6.73
CA ALA A 71 6.08 12.52 -7.80
C ALA A 71 6.76 12.20 -9.14
N PRO A 72 7.67 13.04 -9.68
CA PRO A 72 8.32 12.76 -10.97
C PRO A 72 9.17 11.49 -10.94
N PHE A 73 9.70 11.13 -9.77
CA PHE A 73 10.46 9.90 -9.60
C PHE A 73 9.55 8.67 -9.68
N PHE A 74 8.42 8.65 -8.98
CA PHE A 74 7.46 7.55 -9.05
C PHE A 74 6.77 7.46 -10.43
N GLU A 75 6.43 8.58 -11.06
CA GLU A 75 5.89 8.61 -12.43
C GLU A 75 6.81 7.92 -13.43
N HIS A 76 8.13 8.16 -13.32
CA HIS A 76 9.11 7.48 -14.16
C HIS A 76 9.11 5.95 -13.96
N LEU A 77 8.93 5.50 -12.71
CA LEU A 77 8.98 4.09 -12.34
C LEU A 77 7.74 3.29 -12.73
N LEU A 78 6.62 3.95 -13.08
CA LEU A 78 5.45 3.26 -13.65
C LEU A 78 5.77 2.53 -14.96
N SER A 79 6.80 2.97 -15.69
CA SER A 79 7.25 2.34 -16.94
C SER A 79 8.38 1.32 -16.77
N HIS A 80 8.75 1.00 -15.52
CA HIS A 80 9.85 0.08 -15.23
C HIS A 80 9.50 -1.37 -15.64
N PRO A 81 10.43 -2.18 -16.18
CA PRO A 81 10.12 -3.56 -16.62
C PRO A 81 9.82 -4.56 -15.49
N ASP A 82 10.02 -4.17 -14.23
CA ASP A 82 9.73 -5.00 -13.05
C ASP A 82 8.40 -4.57 -12.44
N TRP A 83 7.43 -5.49 -12.41
CA TRP A 83 6.09 -5.26 -11.87
C TRP A 83 6.12 -4.87 -10.39
N ALA A 84 7.09 -5.34 -9.61
CA ALA A 84 7.21 -5.00 -8.19
C ALA A 84 7.61 -3.54 -8.01
N VAL A 85 8.47 -3.02 -8.90
CA VAL A 85 8.82 -1.60 -8.94
C VAL A 85 7.61 -0.76 -9.36
N GLN A 86 6.87 -1.18 -10.38
CA GLN A 86 5.63 -0.49 -10.80
C GLN A 86 4.59 -0.43 -9.66
N THR A 87 4.45 -1.52 -8.90
CA THR A 87 3.56 -1.57 -7.73
C THR A 87 3.92 -0.50 -6.70
N HIS A 88 5.20 -0.42 -6.31
CA HIS A 88 5.66 0.61 -5.38
C HIS A 88 5.54 2.03 -5.95
N ALA A 89 5.70 2.20 -7.26
CA ALA A 89 5.51 3.47 -7.92
C ALA A 89 4.06 3.96 -7.85
N ALA A 90 3.09 3.10 -8.21
CA ALA A 90 1.66 3.42 -8.14
C ALA A 90 1.22 3.74 -6.71
N LEU A 91 1.64 2.92 -5.73
CA LEU A 91 1.38 3.17 -4.31
C LEU A 91 2.06 4.45 -3.82
N GLY A 92 3.27 4.75 -4.31
CA GLY A 92 4.01 5.98 -4.02
C GLY A 92 3.25 7.22 -4.46
N LEU A 93 2.70 7.19 -5.69
CA LEU A 93 1.92 8.29 -6.25
C LEU A 93 0.58 8.50 -5.52
N ALA A 94 -0.07 7.43 -5.05
CA ALA A 94 -1.24 7.58 -4.18
C ALA A 94 -0.87 8.23 -2.84
N ALA A 95 0.21 7.77 -2.20
CA ALA A 95 0.61 8.22 -0.87
C ALA A 95 1.00 9.71 -0.78
N ILE A 96 1.45 10.32 -1.88
CA ILE A 96 1.84 11.74 -1.91
C ILE A 96 0.68 12.71 -2.19
N ARG A 97 -0.51 12.19 -2.51
CA ARG A 97 -1.70 13.02 -2.77
C ARG A 97 -2.34 13.46 -1.45
N ASP A 98 -2.97 14.65 -1.47
CA ASP A 98 -3.73 15.17 -0.31
C ASP A 98 -4.85 14.22 0.12
N ILE A 99 -5.46 13.55 -0.86
CA ILE A 99 -6.38 12.43 -0.65
C ILE A 99 -5.68 11.20 -1.25
N PRO A 100 -5.31 10.20 -0.43
CA PRO A 100 -4.54 9.06 -0.88
C PRO A 100 -5.45 8.13 -1.70
N ILE A 101 -5.65 8.50 -2.96
CA ILE A 101 -6.48 7.77 -3.91
C ILE A 101 -5.62 7.37 -5.11
N ILE A 102 -5.71 6.09 -5.45
CA ILE A 102 -5.05 5.53 -6.62
C ILE A 102 -5.62 6.14 -7.91
N ASP A 103 -4.73 6.40 -8.85
CA ASP A 103 -5.07 6.79 -10.21
C ASP A 103 -5.29 5.54 -11.08
N LEU A 104 -6.54 5.29 -11.48
CA LEU A 104 -6.90 4.09 -12.23
C LEU A 104 -6.33 4.06 -13.64
N ASP A 105 -6.13 5.22 -14.27
CA ASP A 105 -5.54 5.29 -15.61
C ASP A 105 -4.05 4.97 -15.57
N GLN A 106 -3.34 5.46 -14.55
CA GLN A 106 -1.94 5.10 -14.32
C GLN A 106 -1.80 3.61 -13.99
N LEU A 107 -2.69 3.08 -13.14
CA LEU A 107 -2.66 1.68 -12.78
C LEU A 107 -2.92 0.77 -13.99
N ARG A 108 -3.88 1.13 -14.85
CA ARG A 108 -4.19 0.37 -16.08
C ARG A 108 -3.02 0.31 -17.06
N ALA A 109 -2.10 1.27 -17.01
CA ALA A 109 -0.89 1.28 -17.83
C ALA A 109 0.22 0.36 -17.30
N CYS A 110 0.11 -0.15 -16.06
CA CYS A 110 1.07 -1.07 -15.48
C CYS A 110 0.85 -2.52 -15.97
N GLU A 111 1.85 -3.37 -15.73
CA GLU A 111 1.76 -4.82 -15.96
C GLU A 111 0.63 -5.46 -15.13
N PRO A 112 -0.03 -6.53 -15.62
CA PRO A 112 -1.14 -7.18 -14.92
C PRO A 112 -0.82 -7.59 -13.47
N ASP A 113 0.40 -8.08 -13.21
CA ASP A 113 0.82 -8.45 -11.86
C ASP A 113 0.92 -7.23 -10.93
N ALA A 114 1.41 -6.10 -11.46
CA ALA A 114 1.46 -4.83 -10.73
C ALA A 114 0.05 -4.30 -10.46
N GLN A 115 -0.87 -4.44 -11.42
CA GLN A 115 -2.28 -4.11 -11.23
C GLN A 115 -2.87 -4.90 -10.06
N GLY A 116 -2.74 -6.23 -10.08
CA GLY A 116 -3.27 -7.10 -9.03
C GLY A 116 -2.68 -6.80 -7.64
N ALA A 117 -1.35 -6.68 -7.54
CA ALA A 117 -0.68 -6.41 -6.27
C ALA A 117 -1.04 -5.02 -5.70
N THR A 118 -1.12 -4.00 -6.55
CA THR A 118 -1.52 -2.65 -6.15
C THR A 118 -2.97 -2.64 -5.66
N LEU A 119 -3.90 -3.26 -6.40
CA LEU A 119 -5.31 -3.36 -6.01
C LEU A 119 -5.49 -4.03 -4.65
N ILE A 120 -4.83 -5.18 -4.43
CA ILE A 120 -4.92 -5.89 -3.14
C ILE A 120 -4.43 -5.00 -1.99
N THR A 121 -3.29 -4.34 -2.18
CA THR A 121 -2.68 -3.48 -1.15
C THR A 121 -3.56 -2.27 -0.83
N THR A 122 -4.12 -1.63 -1.85
CA THR A 122 -4.90 -0.39 -1.70
C THR A 122 -6.30 -0.63 -1.17
N LEU A 123 -6.87 -1.81 -1.41
CA LEU A 123 -8.10 -2.26 -0.75
C LEU A 123 -7.92 -2.35 0.77
N ASP A 124 -6.76 -2.82 1.26
CA ASP A 124 -6.46 -2.87 2.70
C ASP A 124 -6.25 -1.47 3.30
N GLN A 125 -5.91 -0.48 2.48
CA GLN A 125 -5.66 0.92 2.90
C GLN A 125 -6.88 1.84 2.71
N HIS A 126 -7.99 1.33 2.14
CA HIS A 126 -9.19 2.09 1.77
C HIS A 126 -8.91 3.28 0.83
N GLU A 127 -7.89 3.18 -0.03
CA GLU A 127 -7.43 4.23 -0.95
C GLU A 127 -8.25 4.29 -2.27
N PHE A 128 -9.52 3.90 -2.21
CA PHE A 128 -10.48 4.00 -3.32
C PHE A 128 -11.79 4.62 -2.86
N ASP A 129 -12.41 5.40 -3.74
CA ASP A 129 -13.82 5.78 -3.60
C ASP A 129 -14.77 4.72 -4.21
N SER A 130 -16.07 4.85 -3.93
CA SER A 130 -17.08 3.89 -4.41
C SER A 130 -17.25 3.89 -5.94
N ALA A 131 -16.91 4.98 -6.64
CA ALA A 131 -16.98 5.04 -8.10
C ALA A 131 -15.81 4.26 -8.73
N GLN A 132 -14.61 4.44 -8.19
CA GLN A 132 -13.41 3.70 -8.58
C GLN A 132 -13.55 2.21 -8.33
N LEU A 133 -14.06 1.81 -7.16
CA LEU A 133 -14.32 0.40 -6.87
C LEU A 133 -15.26 -0.24 -7.90
N ARG A 134 -16.31 0.48 -8.33
CA ARG A 134 -17.22 0.01 -9.38
C ARG A 134 -16.54 -0.08 -10.75
N GLU A 135 -15.68 0.87 -11.08
CA GLU A 135 -14.89 0.81 -12.30
C GLU A 135 -13.95 -0.40 -12.30
N VAL A 136 -13.24 -0.64 -11.20
CA VAL A 136 -12.31 -1.79 -11.07
C VAL A 136 -13.06 -3.11 -11.22
N LEU A 137 -14.31 -3.23 -10.74
CA LEU A 137 -15.12 -4.44 -10.94
C LEU A 137 -15.36 -4.79 -12.41
N THR A 138 -15.27 -3.82 -13.33
CA THR A 138 -15.44 -4.06 -14.77
C THR A 138 -14.16 -4.54 -15.45
N TRP A 139 -13.03 -4.62 -14.72
CA TRP A 139 -11.77 -5.04 -15.31
C TRP A 139 -11.78 -6.55 -15.58
N PRO A 140 -11.37 -7.00 -16.79
CA PRO A 140 -11.49 -8.40 -17.20
C PRO A 140 -10.53 -9.33 -16.45
N THR A 141 -9.41 -8.80 -15.96
CA THR A 141 -8.33 -9.56 -15.31
C THR A 141 -8.32 -9.37 -13.78
N LEU A 142 -9.40 -8.85 -13.20
CA LEU A 142 -9.50 -8.65 -11.75
C LEU A 142 -9.47 -10.01 -11.01
N PRO A 143 -8.49 -10.26 -10.12
CA PRO A 143 -8.45 -11.49 -9.34
C PRO A 143 -9.71 -11.68 -8.48
N ASP A 144 -10.20 -12.91 -8.36
CA ASP A 144 -11.45 -13.21 -7.62
C ASP A 144 -11.39 -12.77 -6.15
N VAL A 145 -10.22 -12.87 -5.50
CA VAL A 145 -10.01 -12.36 -4.14
C VAL A 145 -10.16 -10.84 -4.06
N ALA A 146 -9.67 -10.11 -5.07
CA ALA A 146 -9.82 -8.66 -5.13
C ALA A 146 -11.28 -8.29 -5.44
N ARG A 147 -11.94 -9.03 -6.34
CA ARG A 147 -13.38 -8.88 -6.63
C ARG A 147 -14.21 -9.05 -5.36
N LEU A 148 -13.99 -10.12 -4.60
CA LEU A 148 -14.66 -10.36 -3.33
C LEU A 148 -14.45 -9.19 -2.36
N ARG A 149 -13.20 -8.77 -2.15
CA ARG A 149 -12.87 -7.63 -1.27
C ARG A 149 -13.58 -6.34 -1.68
N ILE A 150 -13.62 -6.02 -2.98
CA ILE A 150 -14.31 -4.83 -3.49
C ILE A 150 -15.81 -4.90 -3.21
N LEU A 151 -16.45 -6.04 -3.46
CA LEU A 151 -17.87 -6.22 -3.18
C LEU A 151 -18.17 -6.07 -1.68
N ILE A 152 -17.30 -6.58 -0.82
CA ILE A 152 -17.43 -6.42 0.64
C ILE A 152 -17.32 -4.93 1.02
N ASP A 153 -16.29 -4.23 0.54
CA ASP A 153 -16.05 -2.82 0.86
C ASP A 153 -17.22 -1.93 0.40
N LEU A 154 -17.72 -2.13 -0.82
CA LEU A 154 -18.92 -1.46 -1.32
C LEU A 154 -20.12 -1.68 -0.40
N ARG A 155 -20.38 -2.93 0.02
CA ARG A 155 -21.48 -3.23 0.94
C ARG A 155 -21.29 -2.53 2.29
N THR A 156 -20.10 -2.57 2.86
CA THR A 156 -19.78 -1.95 4.15
C THR A 156 -19.98 -0.42 4.09
N ARG A 157 -19.77 0.19 2.92
CA ARG A 157 -20.09 1.60 2.64
C ARG A 157 -21.59 1.88 2.41
N GLY A 158 -22.45 0.87 2.54
CA GLY A 158 -23.90 0.97 2.31
C GLY A 158 -24.30 0.97 0.84
N GLU A 159 -23.38 0.63 -0.06
CA GLU A 159 -23.66 0.58 -1.50
C GLU A 159 -24.37 -0.72 -1.88
N THR A 160 -25.16 -0.67 -2.95
CA THR A 160 -25.81 -1.88 -3.48
C THR A 160 -24.77 -2.76 -4.19
N VAL A 161 -24.76 -4.04 -3.84
CA VAL A 161 -23.87 -5.06 -4.39
C VAL A 161 -24.69 -6.11 -5.13
N SER A 162 -24.19 -6.56 -6.29
CA SER A 162 -24.82 -7.60 -7.09
C SER A 162 -24.82 -8.92 -6.32
N ARG A 163 -26.03 -9.41 -5.97
CA ARG A 163 -26.21 -10.75 -5.40
C ARG A 163 -25.64 -11.83 -6.33
N ASN A 164 -25.81 -11.70 -7.63
CA ASN A 164 -25.32 -12.69 -8.59
C ASN A 164 -23.79 -12.78 -8.60
N ASP A 165 -23.10 -11.65 -8.43
CA ASP A 165 -21.63 -11.63 -8.36
C ASP A 165 -21.15 -12.31 -7.09
N ALA A 166 -21.83 -12.08 -5.96
CA ALA A 166 -21.55 -12.77 -4.70
C ALA A 166 -21.79 -14.28 -4.80
N LEU A 167 -22.88 -14.72 -5.46
CA LEU A 167 -23.19 -16.14 -5.67
C LEU A 167 -22.19 -16.83 -6.60
N ALA A 168 -21.72 -16.12 -7.64
CA ALA A 168 -20.67 -16.65 -8.52
C ALA A 168 -19.39 -16.96 -7.73
N LEU A 169 -18.97 -16.04 -6.85
CA LEU A 169 -17.83 -16.24 -5.97
C LEU A 169 -18.10 -17.28 -4.87
N ALA A 170 -19.34 -17.39 -4.38
CA ALA A 170 -19.73 -18.42 -3.41
C ALA A 170 -19.56 -19.83 -3.97
N SER A 171 -19.61 -20.00 -5.29
CA SER A 171 -19.37 -21.26 -5.99
C SER A 171 -17.89 -21.56 -6.28
N HIS A 172 -16.97 -20.67 -5.89
CA HIS A 172 -15.54 -20.83 -6.17
C HIS A 172 -14.96 -22.11 -5.51
N PRO A 173 -14.01 -22.82 -6.16
CA PRO A 173 -13.42 -24.04 -5.61
C PRO A 173 -12.59 -23.81 -4.34
N ASP A 174 -11.95 -22.65 -4.24
CA ASP A 174 -11.26 -22.22 -3.03
C ASP A 174 -12.27 -21.82 -1.95
N LEU A 175 -12.21 -22.52 -0.80
CA LEU A 175 -13.11 -22.31 0.33
C LEU A 175 -12.87 -20.98 1.05
N GLU A 176 -11.65 -20.43 0.97
CA GLU A 176 -11.33 -19.12 1.55
C GLU A 176 -12.02 -17.97 0.79
N ILE A 177 -12.36 -18.18 -0.48
CA ILE A 177 -13.19 -17.26 -1.27
C ILE A 177 -14.67 -17.61 -1.11
N ALA A 178 -15.02 -18.89 -1.23
CA ALA A 178 -16.41 -19.34 -1.23
C ALA A 178 -17.17 -19.04 0.06
N GLY A 179 -16.52 -19.21 1.23
CA GLY A 179 -17.16 -19.00 2.52
C GLY A 179 -17.56 -17.54 2.77
N PRO A 180 -16.62 -16.58 2.70
CA PRO A 180 -16.95 -15.16 2.79
C PRO A 180 -17.91 -14.68 1.69
N ALA A 181 -17.80 -15.22 0.47
CA ALA A 181 -18.73 -14.90 -0.61
C ALA A 181 -20.15 -15.41 -0.35
N ALA A 182 -20.31 -16.60 0.26
CA ALA A 182 -21.61 -17.12 0.68
C ALA A 182 -22.22 -16.23 1.78
N ALA A 183 -21.43 -15.79 2.76
CA ALA A 183 -21.86 -14.82 3.77
C ALA A 183 -22.32 -13.50 3.12
N LEU A 184 -21.59 -13.02 2.11
CA LEU A 184 -21.94 -11.80 1.38
C LEU A 184 -23.23 -11.98 0.58
N ALA A 185 -23.41 -13.11 -0.09
CA ALA A 185 -24.63 -13.44 -0.83
C ALA A 185 -25.84 -13.47 0.12
N THR A 186 -25.70 -14.07 1.30
CA THR A 186 -26.74 -14.02 2.34
C THR A 186 -27.06 -12.62 2.81
N ALA A 187 -26.04 -11.79 3.04
CA ALA A 187 -26.24 -10.40 3.37
C ALA A 187 -26.95 -9.66 2.20
N CYS A 188 -26.67 -10.01 0.94
CA CYS A 188 -27.35 -9.49 -0.25
C CYS A 188 -28.75 -10.08 -0.50
N GLY A 189 -29.32 -10.81 0.46
CA GLY A 189 -30.69 -11.31 0.42
C GLY A 189 -30.85 -12.73 -0.14
N ASP A 190 -29.77 -13.52 -0.18
CA ASP A 190 -29.84 -14.95 -0.47
C ASP A 190 -29.79 -15.82 0.80
N PRO A 191 -30.94 -16.23 1.35
CA PRO A 191 -30.96 -16.98 2.61
C PRO A 191 -30.38 -18.40 2.49
N THR A 192 -30.16 -18.95 1.29
CA THR A 192 -29.68 -20.34 1.12
C THR A 192 -28.16 -20.43 0.95
N ALA A 193 -27.48 -19.36 0.53
CA ALA A 193 -26.05 -19.38 0.20
C ALA A 193 -25.15 -19.98 1.32
N LEU A 194 -25.33 -19.58 2.57
CA LEU A 194 -24.56 -20.14 3.70
C LEU A 194 -24.91 -21.60 4.02
N ALA A 195 -26.14 -22.04 3.77
CA ALA A 195 -26.54 -23.43 3.94
C ALA A 195 -25.94 -24.32 2.86
N GLU A 196 -25.93 -23.86 1.61
CA GLU A 196 -25.29 -24.54 0.47
C GLU A 196 -23.76 -24.64 0.66
N PHE A 197 -23.13 -23.59 1.18
CA PHE A 197 -21.72 -23.65 1.56
C PHE A 197 -21.47 -24.69 2.66
N ASP A 198 -22.33 -24.76 3.68
CA ASP A 198 -22.21 -25.75 4.76
C ASP A 198 -22.41 -27.19 4.26
N GLU A 199 -23.31 -27.41 3.30
CA GLU A 199 -23.47 -28.70 2.61
C GLU A 199 -22.18 -29.10 1.90
N ARG A 200 -21.52 -28.18 1.20
CA ARG A 200 -20.20 -28.46 0.59
C ARG A 200 -19.15 -28.85 1.63
N LEU A 201 -19.11 -28.17 2.77
CA LEU A 201 -18.20 -28.51 3.86
C LEU A 201 -18.45 -29.91 4.46
N SER A 202 -19.65 -30.47 4.30
CA SER A 202 -19.98 -31.81 4.81
C SER A 202 -19.12 -32.93 4.20
N THR A 203 -18.56 -32.68 3.01
CA THR A 203 -17.66 -33.59 2.29
C THR A 203 -16.23 -33.62 2.85
N LEU A 204 -15.87 -32.65 3.71
CA LEU A 204 -14.54 -32.52 4.29
C LEU A 204 -14.40 -33.31 5.59
N SER A 205 -13.14 -33.54 6.01
CA SER A 205 -12.86 -34.07 7.34
C SER A 205 -13.34 -33.10 8.43
N PRO A 206 -13.73 -33.59 9.62
CA PRO A 206 -14.23 -32.72 10.69
C PRO A 206 -13.29 -31.55 11.05
N PRO A 207 -11.97 -31.74 11.19
CA PRO A 207 -11.06 -30.63 11.52
C PRO A 207 -11.05 -29.52 10.46
N LEU A 208 -11.06 -29.88 9.17
CA LEU A 208 -11.05 -28.92 8.07
C LEU A 208 -12.38 -28.19 7.96
N ARG A 209 -13.50 -28.90 8.07
CA ARG A 209 -14.84 -28.31 8.11
C ARG A 209 -14.97 -27.29 9.23
N ASP A 210 -14.51 -27.62 10.43
CA ASP A 210 -14.60 -26.71 11.58
C ASP A 210 -13.66 -25.51 11.44
N ALA A 211 -12.49 -25.68 10.82
CA ALA A 211 -11.60 -24.57 10.50
C ALA A 211 -12.27 -23.58 9.54
N GLN A 212 -12.88 -24.09 8.46
CA GLN A 212 -13.57 -23.25 7.47
C GLN A 212 -14.78 -22.53 8.07
N ARG A 213 -15.60 -23.21 8.89
CA ARG A 213 -16.70 -22.56 9.63
C ARG A 213 -16.20 -21.43 10.52
N ARG A 214 -15.09 -21.65 11.26
CA ARG A 214 -14.51 -20.60 12.12
C ARG A 214 -14.07 -19.38 11.32
N LEU A 215 -13.47 -19.55 10.15
CA LEU A 215 -13.09 -18.43 9.29
C LEU A 215 -14.32 -17.60 8.88
N VAL A 216 -15.39 -18.25 8.42
CA VAL A 216 -16.63 -17.56 8.03
C VAL A 216 -17.30 -16.89 9.23
N LEU A 217 -17.28 -17.51 10.42
CA LEU A 217 -17.82 -16.90 11.65
C LEU A 217 -17.06 -15.62 12.03
N VAL A 218 -15.72 -15.63 11.95
CA VAL A 218 -14.89 -14.44 12.20
C VAL A 218 -15.25 -13.36 11.18
N PHE A 219 -15.34 -13.72 9.91
CA PHE A 219 -15.68 -12.81 8.82
C PHE A 219 -17.06 -12.16 8.98
N VAL A 220 -18.11 -12.94 9.27
CA VAL A 220 -19.47 -12.44 9.54
C VAL A 220 -19.47 -11.46 10.73
N ARG A 221 -18.72 -11.78 11.78
CA ARG A 221 -18.60 -10.94 12.98
C ARG A 221 -17.91 -9.61 12.67
N GLU A 222 -16.79 -9.64 11.94
CA GLU A 222 -16.01 -8.44 11.59
C GLU A 222 -16.82 -7.46 10.75
N ASN A 223 -17.69 -7.97 9.88
CA ASN A 223 -18.56 -7.15 9.04
C ASN A 223 -19.93 -6.84 9.68
N ALA A 224 -20.21 -7.34 10.89
CA ALA A 224 -21.46 -7.14 11.62
C ALA A 224 -22.74 -7.51 10.83
N TRP A 225 -22.68 -8.51 9.95
CA TRP A 225 -23.81 -8.90 9.11
C TRP A 225 -24.84 -9.73 9.87
N THR A 226 -25.95 -9.08 10.23
CA THR A 226 -27.03 -9.69 11.02
C THR A 226 -27.84 -10.74 10.26
N GLU A 227 -27.81 -10.69 8.93
CA GLU A 227 -28.51 -11.59 8.01
C GLU A 227 -28.00 -13.03 8.13
N ALA A 228 -26.76 -13.22 8.60
CA ALA A 228 -26.17 -14.54 8.82
C ALA A 228 -26.47 -15.14 10.20
N ARG A 229 -27.29 -14.48 11.04
CA ARG A 229 -27.50 -14.85 12.46
C ARG A 229 -27.96 -16.31 12.65
N ASP A 230 -28.88 -16.78 11.83
CA ASP A 230 -29.44 -18.13 11.99
C ASP A 230 -28.40 -19.22 11.67
N TRP A 231 -27.55 -18.96 10.68
CA TRP A 231 -26.42 -19.83 10.37
C TRP A 231 -25.38 -19.82 11.50
N VAL A 232 -25.05 -18.64 12.03
CA VAL A 232 -24.14 -18.50 13.19
C VAL A 232 -24.63 -19.33 14.37
N LYS A 233 -25.93 -19.22 14.72
CA LYS A 233 -26.54 -19.99 15.80
C LYS A 233 -26.39 -21.50 15.55
N THR A 234 -26.70 -21.94 14.34
CA THR A 234 -26.57 -23.36 13.94
C THR A 234 -25.14 -23.87 14.12
N CYS A 235 -24.13 -23.07 13.79
CA CYS A 235 -22.73 -23.44 13.99
C CYS A 235 -22.35 -23.57 15.48
N LEU A 236 -22.88 -22.70 16.34
CA LEU A 236 -22.62 -22.73 17.78
C LEU A 236 -23.27 -23.95 18.44
N ASP A 237 -24.54 -24.22 18.14
CA ASP A 237 -25.30 -25.34 18.71
C ASP A 237 -24.63 -26.70 18.39
N ARG A 238 -23.99 -26.83 17.23
CA ARG A 238 -23.26 -28.04 16.81
C ARG A 238 -21.95 -28.25 17.55
N LYS A 239 -21.30 -27.17 18.00
CA LYS A 239 -20.04 -27.25 18.74
C LYS A 239 -20.27 -27.88 20.12
N ASP A 240 -21.37 -27.48 20.77
CA ASP A 240 -21.74 -27.98 22.09
C ASP A 240 -22.07 -29.49 22.03
N ALA A 241 -22.74 -29.95 20.97
CA ALA A 241 -23.04 -31.37 20.75
C ALA A 241 -21.82 -32.27 20.44
N SER A 242 -20.67 -31.69 20.10
CA SER A 242 -19.42 -32.44 19.81
C SER A 242 -18.46 -32.56 21.00
N ALA A 243 -18.79 -31.88 22.11
CA ALA A 243 -18.01 -31.86 23.34
C ALA A 243 -18.57 -32.80 24.43
N GLU A 244 -19.73 -33.43 24.18
CA GLU A 244 -20.34 -34.51 24.97
C GLU A 244 -19.95 -35.88 24.41
#